data_AF-A0A2V9NEM0-F1
#
_entry.id   AF-A0A2V9NEM0-F1
#
_cell.length_a   1.000
_cell.length_b   1.000
_cell.length_c   1.000
_cell.angle_alpha   90.00
_cell.angle_beta   90.00
_cell.angle_gamma   90.00
#
_symmetry.space_group_name_H-M   'P 1'
#
loop_
_entity.id
_entity.type
_entity.pdbx_description
1 polymer ?
#
loop_
_entity_poly.entity_id
_entity_poly.type
_entity_poly.pdbx_seq_one_letter_code
_entity_poly.pdbx_strand_id
1 'polypeptide(L)'
;MKDPTPALASDRHIDKDAFASRKLIRPLLNHTNHSASSHPVQNGGERRDRPERSQDRSNGARKAPPPDQTNAENFYYQKQMQSKTAMVVVLTDGEEIHGCIEWYDRSCIKVNRTSGPNLMIYKPSIKYIYKEGEGRK
;
A
#
# COMPACT_ATOMS: atom_id res chain seq x y z
N MET A 1 -24.67 50.92 17.43
CA MET A 1 -25.15 49.53 17.26
C MET A 1 -24.52 48.96 16.01
N LYS A 2 -23.49 48.13 16.18
CA LYS A 2 -22.91 47.24 15.14
C LYS A 2 -22.00 46.28 15.90
N ASP A 3 -22.55 45.11 16.22
CA ASP A 3 -21.84 44.02 16.87
C ASP A 3 -20.93 43.29 15.87
N PRO A 4 -19.74 42.83 16.28
CA PRO A 4 -18.95 41.90 15.49
C PRO A 4 -19.29 40.45 15.89
N THR A 5 -19.76 39.66 14.93
CA THR A 5 -19.90 38.20 15.04
C THR A 5 -18.52 37.53 15.17
N PRO A 6 -18.29 36.62 16.14
CA PRO A 6 -17.09 35.80 16.17
C PRO A 6 -17.23 34.58 15.22
N ALA A 7 -16.20 34.34 14.42
CA ALA A 7 -16.08 33.18 13.56
C ALA A 7 -15.86 31.90 14.39
N LEU A 8 -16.66 30.86 14.13
CA LEU A 8 -16.49 29.53 14.72
C LEU A 8 -15.13 28.94 14.31
N ALA A 9 -14.30 28.62 15.29
CA ALA A 9 -13.20 27.67 15.14
C ALA A 9 -13.80 26.26 15.05
N SER A 10 -13.80 25.65 13.86
CA SER A 10 -14.11 24.24 13.70
C SER A 10 -12.88 23.42 14.06
N ASP A 11 -12.91 22.90 15.28
CA ASP A 11 -12.03 21.86 15.80
C ASP A 11 -12.07 20.64 14.86
N ARG A 12 -10.91 20.27 14.29
CA ARG A 12 -10.74 18.99 13.60
C ARG A 12 -9.88 18.11 14.49
N HIS A 13 -10.57 17.39 15.37
CA HIS A 13 -10.04 16.23 16.08
C HIS A 13 -9.59 15.20 15.03
N ILE A 14 -8.31 15.24 14.66
CA ILE A 14 -7.68 14.19 13.85
C ILE A 14 -7.34 13.09 14.84
N ASP A 15 -8.21 12.10 14.95
CA ASP A 15 -7.93 10.87 15.68
C ASP A 15 -6.65 10.24 15.12
N LYS A 16 -5.55 10.44 15.84
CA LYS A 16 -4.21 9.93 15.51
C LYS A 16 -4.03 8.44 15.80
N ASP A 17 -5.06 7.74 16.27
CA ASP A 17 -4.93 6.38 16.80
C ASP A 17 -5.55 5.25 15.95
N ALA A 18 -6.09 5.53 14.77
CA ALA A 18 -6.57 4.47 13.87
C ALA A 18 -5.43 3.77 13.07
N PHE A 19 -4.21 4.34 13.09
CA PHE A 19 -3.17 3.99 12.11
C PHE A 19 -2.18 2.89 12.55
N ALA A 20 -2.22 2.43 13.80
CA ALA A 20 -1.21 1.48 14.31
C ALA A 20 -1.69 0.02 14.45
N SER A 21 -2.99 -0.27 14.28
CA SER A 21 -3.52 -1.62 14.56
C SER A 21 -3.85 -2.40 13.29
N ARG A 22 -2.82 -2.67 12.49
CA ARG A 22 -2.87 -3.77 11.51
C ARG A 22 -1.79 -4.77 11.87
N LYS A 23 -2.14 -5.70 12.77
CA LYS A 23 -1.31 -6.85 13.10
C LYS A 23 -0.95 -7.56 11.79
N LEU A 24 0.33 -7.58 11.46
CA LEU A 24 0.87 -8.43 10.39
C LEU A 24 0.52 -9.88 10.76
N ILE A 25 -0.21 -10.58 9.90
CA ILE A 25 -0.46 -12.00 10.07
C ILE A 25 0.90 -12.69 9.93
N ARG A 26 1.44 -13.19 11.06
CA ARG A 26 2.62 -14.07 11.10
C ARG A 26 2.09 -15.50 11.10
N PRO A 27 2.18 -16.25 9.98
CA PRO A 27 1.96 -17.68 10.03
C PRO A 27 2.97 -18.27 11.02
N LEU A 28 2.49 -19.01 12.02
CA LEU A 28 3.38 -19.82 12.84
C LEU A 28 3.98 -20.88 11.91
N LEU A 29 5.28 -20.77 11.61
CA LEU A 29 6.04 -21.94 11.17
C LEU A 29 6.00 -22.92 12.34
N ASN A 30 5.43 -24.09 12.13
CA ASN A 30 5.56 -25.22 13.04
C ASN A 30 7.07 -25.50 13.21
N HIS A 31 7.66 -24.97 14.27
CA HIS A 31 8.91 -25.48 14.80
C HIS A 31 8.58 -26.81 15.48
N THR A 32 8.55 -27.88 14.69
CA THR A 32 8.59 -29.24 15.19
C THR A 32 9.89 -29.39 15.97
N ASN A 33 9.73 -29.35 17.30
CA ASN A 33 10.80 -29.46 18.26
C ASN A 33 11.34 -30.90 18.22
N HIS A 34 12.44 -31.12 17.50
CA HIS A 34 13.23 -32.35 17.64
C HIS A 34 14.16 -32.18 18.85
N SER A 35 13.59 -32.23 20.07
CA SER A 35 14.38 -32.51 21.27
C SER A 35 14.56 -34.02 21.36
N ALA A 36 15.75 -34.48 21.02
CA ALA A 36 16.17 -35.85 21.21
C ALA A 36 16.14 -36.25 22.69
N SER A 37 15.51 -37.40 22.94
CA SER A 37 15.87 -38.44 23.92
C SER A 37 16.06 -38.04 25.39
N SER A 38 15.03 -38.32 26.21
CA SER A 38 15.20 -39.05 27.48
C SER A 38 13.87 -39.53 28.09
N HIS A 39 13.87 -40.79 28.54
CA HIS A 39 12.96 -41.49 29.46
C HIS A 39 11.83 -42.41 28.90
N PRO A 40 11.84 -43.72 29.27
CA PRO A 40 10.79 -44.70 28.98
C PRO A 40 9.85 -44.90 30.18
N VAL A 41 8.54 -45.09 29.96
CA VAL A 41 7.66 -45.80 30.91
C VAL A 41 6.54 -46.53 30.15
N GLN A 42 6.26 -47.74 30.65
CA GLN A 42 5.43 -48.82 30.17
C GLN A 42 3.91 -48.57 30.31
N ASN A 43 3.17 -49.41 29.58
CA ASN A 43 1.99 -50.17 30.04
C ASN A 43 0.59 -49.74 29.56
N GLY A 44 -0.21 -50.77 29.20
CA GLY A 44 -1.66 -50.77 29.40
C GLY A 44 -2.50 -50.51 28.15
N GLY A 45 -3.25 -51.52 27.71
CA GLY A 45 -4.18 -51.42 26.59
C GLY A 45 -5.36 -50.49 26.86
N GLU A 46 -5.98 -50.00 25.79
CA GLU A 46 -7.41 -50.17 25.50
C GLU A 46 -7.74 -49.48 24.17
N ARG A 47 -8.39 -50.25 23.29
CA ARG A 47 -8.98 -49.78 22.05
C ARG A 47 -10.09 -48.81 22.39
N ARG A 48 -10.00 -47.55 21.97
CA ARG A 48 -11.16 -46.65 21.93
C ARG A 48 -11.26 -46.01 20.54
N ASP A 49 -12.36 -46.35 19.88
CA ASP A 49 -12.82 -45.83 18.60
C ASP A 49 -12.67 -44.32 18.50
N ARG A 50 -11.87 -43.87 17.53
CA ARG A 50 -11.83 -42.47 17.10
C ARG A 50 -12.86 -42.30 15.98
N PRO A 51 -13.94 -41.54 16.18
CA PRO A 51 -14.95 -41.39 15.15
C PRO A 51 -14.37 -40.64 13.95
N GLU A 52 -14.56 -41.27 12.79
CA GLU A 52 -14.87 -40.68 11.49
C GLU A 52 -14.32 -39.27 11.22
N ARG A 53 -13.29 -39.25 10.38
CA ARG A 53 -12.76 -38.08 9.69
C ARG A 53 -13.85 -37.55 8.76
N SER A 54 -14.72 -36.68 9.27
CA SER A 54 -15.66 -35.93 8.44
C SER A 54 -14.87 -35.12 7.40
N GLN A 55 -14.88 -35.66 6.18
CA GLN A 55 -14.51 -34.99 4.95
C GLN A 55 -15.50 -33.86 4.72
N ASP A 56 -15.26 -32.69 5.31
CA ASP A 56 -15.89 -31.47 4.83
C ASP A 56 -14.87 -30.65 4.02
N ARG A 57 -14.82 -31.07 2.76
CA ARG A 57 -14.58 -30.26 1.57
C ARG A 57 -13.99 -28.88 1.87
N SER A 58 -12.67 -28.82 1.77
CA SER A 58 -11.95 -27.61 1.42
C SER A 58 -12.59 -27.02 0.17
N ASN A 59 -13.55 -26.12 0.38
CA ASN A 59 -14.07 -25.29 -0.68
C ASN A 59 -12.89 -24.38 -1.04
N GLY A 60 -12.19 -24.76 -2.10
CA GLY A 60 -11.08 -24.01 -2.66
C GLY A 60 -11.61 -22.63 -3.01
N ALA A 61 -11.44 -21.70 -2.07
CA ALA A 61 -11.60 -20.28 -2.31
C ALA A 61 -10.53 -19.92 -3.33
N ARG A 62 -10.87 -20.05 -4.61
CA ARG A 62 -10.12 -19.44 -5.70
C ARG A 62 -10.01 -17.98 -5.30
N LYS A 63 -8.80 -17.56 -4.92
CA LYS A 63 -8.52 -16.16 -4.60
C LYS A 63 -9.00 -15.36 -5.81
N ALA A 64 -10.01 -14.52 -5.59
CA ALA A 64 -10.49 -13.64 -6.65
C ALA A 64 -9.28 -12.85 -7.18
N PRO A 65 -9.19 -12.64 -8.51
CA PRO A 65 -8.16 -11.79 -9.06
C PRO A 65 -8.17 -10.43 -8.34
N PRO A 66 -6.99 -9.80 -8.13
CA PRO A 66 -6.93 -8.47 -7.54
C PRO A 66 -7.91 -7.54 -8.27
N PRO A 67 -8.65 -6.70 -7.55
CA PRO A 67 -9.57 -5.77 -8.17
C PRO A 67 -8.80 -4.89 -9.17
N ASP A 68 -9.42 -4.63 -10.33
CA ASP A 68 -8.82 -3.83 -11.41
C ASP A 68 -8.36 -2.44 -10.94
N GLN A 69 -8.99 -1.91 -9.88
CA GLN A 69 -8.62 -0.67 -9.23
C GLN A 69 -7.93 -0.91 -7.89
N THR A 70 -6.60 -0.81 -7.89
CA THR A 70 -5.75 -1.02 -6.70
C THR A 70 -5.43 0.26 -5.93
N ASN A 71 -5.84 1.44 -6.44
CA ASN A 71 -5.50 2.77 -5.91
C ASN A 71 -4.00 3.08 -5.79
N ALA A 72 -3.11 2.20 -6.26
CA ALA A 72 -1.66 2.34 -6.13
C ALA A 72 -1.14 3.65 -6.75
N GLU A 73 -1.71 4.04 -7.88
CA GLU A 73 -1.39 5.29 -8.56
C GLU A 73 -1.70 6.53 -7.69
N ASN A 74 -2.87 6.56 -7.05
CA ASN A 74 -3.28 7.65 -6.18
C ASN A 74 -2.31 7.79 -4.99
N PHE A 75 -1.94 6.66 -4.37
CA PHE A 75 -0.97 6.65 -3.27
C PHE A 75 0.41 7.13 -3.73
N TYR A 76 0.83 6.77 -4.93
CA TYR A 76 2.09 7.21 -5.51
C TYR A 76 2.11 8.72 -5.69
N TYR A 77 1.17 9.30 -6.45
CA TYR A 77 1.14 10.75 -6.68
C TYR A 77 0.99 11.55 -5.40
N GLN A 78 0.11 11.12 -4.50
CA GLN A 78 -0.08 11.81 -3.23
C GLN A 78 1.20 11.85 -2.39
N LYS A 79 1.95 10.74 -2.34
CA LYS A 79 3.25 10.68 -1.66
C LYS A 79 4.28 11.61 -2.30
N GLN A 80 4.39 11.61 -3.63
CA GLN A 80 5.36 12.44 -4.35
C GLN A 80 5.05 13.94 -4.26
N MET A 81 3.76 14.32 -4.24
CA MET A 81 3.31 15.70 -4.05
C MET A 81 3.59 16.22 -2.64
N GLN A 82 3.32 15.41 -1.60
CA GLN A 82 3.53 15.79 -0.20
C GLN A 82 5.00 16.03 0.11
N SER A 83 5.88 15.17 -0.39
CA SER A 83 7.33 15.30 -0.22
C SER A 83 7.98 16.27 -1.21
N LYS A 84 7.20 16.84 -2.15
CA LYS A 84 7.71 17.66 -3.26
C LYS A 84 8.92 17.00 -3.93
N THR A 85 8.79 15.70 -4.21
CA THR A 85 9.89 14.92 -4.78
C THR A 85 10.19 15.43 -6.19
N ALA A 86 11.47 15.64 -6.48
CA ALA A 86 11.93 15.88 -7.84
C ALA A 86 11.74 14.61 -8.69
N MET A 87 10.95 14.74 -9.75
CA MET A 87 10.57 13.65 -10.65
C MET A 87 11.09 13.96 -12.06
N VAL A 88 11.32 12.88 -12.81
CA VAL A 88 11.51 12.96 -14.26
C VAL A 88 10.36 12.22 -14.93
N VAL A 89 9.64 12.93 -15.79
CA VAL A 89 8.54 12.41 -16.60
C VAL A 89 9.07 12.18 -18.00
N VAL A 90 9.14 10.93 -18.42
CA VAL A 90 9.56 10.56 -19.77
C VAL A 90 8.32 10.39 -20.63
N LEU A 91 8.24 11.19 -21.70
CA LEU A 91 7.15 11.15 -22.65
C LEU A 91 7.32 10.02 -23.68
N THR A 92 6.27 9.72 -24.41
CA THR A 92 6.26 8.65 -25.44
C THR A 92 7.20 8.92 -26.61
N ASP A 93 7.50 10.19 -26.90
CA ASP A 93 8.46 10.64 -27.91
C ASP A 93 9.93 10.62 -27.41
N GLY A 94 10.13 10.37 -26.11
CA GLY A 94 11.44 10.36 -25.47
C GLY A 94 11.85 11.68 -24.82
N GLU A 95 11.03 12.74 -24.85
CA GLU A 95 11.31 13.98 -24.12
C GLU A 95 11.27 13.73 -22.60
N GLU A 96 12.24 14.30 -21.88
CA GLU A 96 12.33 14.22 -20.42
C GLU A 96 11.96 15.57 -19.79
N ILE A 97 10.91 15.56 -18.97
CA ILE A 97 10.48 16.74 -18.22
C ILE A 97 10.87 16.57 -16.76
N HIS A 98 11.72 17.47 -16.29
CA HIS A 98 12.20 17.52 -14.91
C HIS A 98 11.36 18.50 -14.09
N GLY A 99 10.88 18.07 -12.92
CA GLY A 99 10.15 18.94 -12.01
C GLY A 99 9.43 18.22 -10.88
N CYS A 100 8.58 18.97 -10.18
CA CYS A 100 7.78 18.44 -9.07
C CYS A 100 6.31 18.35 -9.48
N ILE A 101 5.65 17.23 -9.15
CA ILE A 101 4.21 17.08 -9.36
C ILE A 101 3.49 17.92 -8.31
N GLU A 102 2.62 18.82 -8.75
CA GLU A 102 1.83 19.69 -7.86
C GLU A 102 0.37 19.27 -7.75
N TRP A 103 -0.14 18.60 -8.78
CA TRP A 103 -1.53 18.19 -8.86
C TRP A 103 -1.67 16.99 -9.80
N TYR A 104 -2.64 16.12 -9.53
CA TYR A 104 -3.00 15.00 -10.39
C TYR A 104 -4.52 14.92 -10.51
N ASP A 105 -4.97 14.40 -11.63
CA ASP A 105 -6.35 14.01 -11.87
C ASP A 105 -6.36 12.69 -12.63
N ARG A 106 -7.53 12.23 -13.08
CA ARG A 106 -7.72 11.01 -13.83
C ARG A 106 -6.88 10.98 -15.11
N SER A 107 -6.87 12.07 -15.89
CA SER A 107 -6.31 12.09 -17.24
C SER A 107 -4.98 12.83 -17.37
N CYS A 108 -4.58 13.62 -16.38
CA CYS A 108 -3.40 14.47 -16.47
C CYS A 108 -2.74 14.73 -15.11
N ILE A 109 -1.53 15.28 -15.17
CA ILE A 109 -0.76 15.77 -14.01
C ILE A 109 -0.24 17.17 -14.30
N LYS A 110 -0.17 18.02 -13.27
CA LYS A 110 0.51 19.32 -13.34
C LYS A 110 1.91 19.19 -12.75
N VAL A 111 2.92 19.52 -13.56
CA VAL A 111 4.32 19.51 -13.18
C VAL A 111 4.85 20.94 -13.16
N ASN A 112 5.41 21.33 -12.03
CA ASN A 112 6.17 22.57 -11.91
C ASN A 112 7.62 22.28 -12.30
N ARG A 113 8.06 22.84 -13.43
CA ARG A 113 9.37 22.59 -14.02
C ARG A 113 10.45 23.37 -13.29
N THR A 114 11.61 22.74 -13.11
CA THR A 114 12.80 23.43 -12.60
C THR A 114 13.27 24.52 -13.57
N SER A 115 13.13 24.27 -14.88
CA SER A 115 13.46 25.21 -15.94
C SER A 115 12.21 25.57 -16.76
N GLY A 116 11.59 26.71 -16.47
CA GLY A 116 10.51 27.27 -17.28
C GLY A 116 9.11 27.15 -16.67
N PRO A 117 8.05 27.36 -17.47
CA PRO A 117 6.68 27.42 -16.97
C PRO A 117 6.15 26.05 -16.55
N ASN A 118 5.08 26.08 -15.75
CA ASN A 118 4.35 24.88 -15.35
C ASN A 118 3.69 24.21 -16.56
N LEU A 119 3.73 22.89 -16.60
CA LEU A 119 3.10 22.09 -17.65
C LEU A 119 1.97 21.25 -17.09
N MET A 120 0.93 21.08 -17.90
CA MET A 120 -0.10 20.06 -17.68
C MET A 120 0.10 18.96 -18.71
N ILE A 121 0.45 17.76 -18.24
CA ILE A 121 0.85 16.63 -19.07
C ILE A 121 -0.28 15.59 -19.00
N TYR A 122 -0.78 15.17 -20.16
CA TYR A 122 -1.77 14.11 -20.25
C TYR A 122 -1.13 12.74 -20.01
N LYS A 123 -1.72 11.91 -19.17
CA LYS A 123 -1.17 10.58 -18.83
C LYS A 123 -0.95 9.68 -20.04
N PRO A 124 -1.81 9.67 -21.08
CA PRO A 124 -1.55 8.87 -22.29
C PRO A 124 -0.24 9.21 -23.02
N SER A 125 0.32 10.41 -22.85
CA SER A 125 1.61 10.77 -23.45
C SER A 125 2.81 10.45 -22.54
N ILE A 126 2.57 9.93 -21.33
CA ILE A 126 3.64 9.57 -20.39
C ILE A 126 4.02 8.11 -20.62
N LYS A 127 5.30 7.86 -20.90
CA LYS A 127 5.85 6.51 -21.03
C LYS A 127 6.14 5.91 -19.65
N TYR A 128 6.86 6.65 -18.81
CA TYR A 128 7.11 6.29 -17.41
C TYR A 128 7.56 7.53 -16.61
N ILE A 129 7.53 7.41 -15.28
CA ILE A 129 7.98 8.45 -14.35
C ILE A 129 8.89 7.80 -13.32
N TYR A 130 9.99 8.47 -12.97
CA TYR A 130 10.90 8.04 -11.91
C TYR A 130 11.35 9.21 -11.05
N LYS A 131 11.86 8.94 -9.85
CA LYS A 131 12.43 9.98 -9.00
C LYS A 131 13.79 10.38 -9.56
N GLU A 132 14.08 11.66 -9.65
CA GLU A 132 15.31 12.16 -10.27
C GLU A 132 16.59 11.53 -9.67
N GLY A 133 16.62 11.30 -8.36
CA GLY A 133 17.74 10.64 -7.67
C GLY A 133 17.91 9.14 -7.94
N GLU A 134 16.96 8.48 -8.61
CA GLU A 134 17.00 7.04 -8.93
C GLU A 134 17.43 6.77 -10.40
N GLY A 135 17.52 7.80 -11.24
CA GLY A 135 17.65 7.68 -12.70
C GLY A 135 19.04 7.42 -13.29
N ARG A 136 20.10 7.32 -12.48
CA ARG A 136 21.45 7.02 -12.96
C ARG A 136 22.15 6.02 -12.04
N LYS A 137 22.32 4.80 -12.54
CA LYS A 137 23.36 3.85 -12.13
C LYS A 137 24.08 3.37 -13.38
#